data_AF-A0A956XA15-F1
#
_entry.id   AF-A0A956XA15-F1
#
_cell.length_a   1.000
_cell.length_b   1.000
_cell.length_c   1.000
_cell.angle_alpha   90.00
_cell.angle_beta   90.00
_cell.angle_gamma   90.00
#
_symmetry.space_group_name_H-M   'P 1'
#
loop_
_entity.id
_entity.type
_entity.pdbx_description
1 polymer ?
#
loop_
_entity_poly.entity_id
_entity_poly.type
_entity_poly.pdbx_seq_one_letter_code
_entity_poly.pdbx_strand_id
1 'polypeptide(L)'
;MYMADVQAIANRIVENVERVIIGKRSAVQLTVLGLLCQGHILIEDVPGVGKTVLAKSLARSVGCKFQRIQFTPDMLPSDVTGVSVFNQKTREFEFRPGPIHAQIVLVDEINRATPKTQSALLESMEERQVTVDGHTYPLGSPFMVLATQNPIEYEGTFPLPEAQLDRFMLRIRLGYAAKNEEMDMLDRQQHNHPLEQIEQVVTVEELTEAQEAIKDIYIDSLVKEYIVDLVRSTREHPDVYLGSSSRGALSIYRLGQARAAMLGRDYVLPDDVKALAGPALNHRIIVGPAARIKDMEPDVIVQDILDSTAVPGAQGRA
;
A
#
# COMPACT_ATOMS: atom_id res chain seq x y z
N MET A 1 -3.12 -2.11 -30.72
CA MET A 1 -2.82 -1.00 -29.82
C MET A 1 -1.69 -1.50 -28.94
N TYR A 2 -0.49 -0.91 -29.03
CA TYR A 2 0.65 -1.37 -28.22
C TYR A 2 0.24 -1.22 -26.75
N MET A 3 0.23 -2.32 -25.98
CA MET A 3 0.15 -2.21 -24.52
C MET A 3 1.25 -1.24 -24.09
N ALA A 4 0.93 -0.25 -23.25
CA ALA A 4 1.97 0.51 -22.56
C ALA A 4 2.93 -0.52 -21.95
N ASP A 5 4.24 -0.33 -22.12
CA ASP A 5 5.22 -1.26 -21.59
C ASP A 5 5.29 -1.10 -20.07
N VAL A 6 4.32 -1.73 -19.39
CA VAL A 6 4.14 -1.70 -17.93
C VAL A 6 5.42 -2.15 -17.25
N GLN A 7 6.12 -3.13 -17.83
CA GLN A 7 7.41 -3.59 -17.32
C GLN A 7 8.46 -2.49 -17.38
N ALA A 8 8.64 -1.82 -18.52
CA ALA A 8 9.61 -0.72 -18.64
C ALA A 8 9.27 0.45 -17.70
N ILE A 9 7.99 0.84 -17.60
CA ILE A 9 7.52 1.90 -16.70
C ILE A 9 7.81 1.53 -15.24
N ALA A 10 7.44 0.32 -14.82
CA ALA A 10 7.65 -0.13 -13.45
C ALA A 10 9.14 -0.23 -13.11
N ASN A 11 9.97 -0.75 -14.01
CA ASN A 11 11.41 -0.85 -13.82
C ASN A 11 12.06 0.53 -13.69
N ARG A 12 11.69 1.51 -14.53
CA ARG A 12 12.15 2.92 -14.41
C ARG A 12 11.86 3.46 -13.01
N ILE A 13 10.65 3.25 -12.48
CA ILE A 13 10.26 3.73 -11.14
C ILE A 13 11.05 3.00 -10.05
N VAL A 14 11.13 1.67 -10.10
CA VAL A 14 11.84 0.85 -9.10
C VAL A 14 13.32 1.25 -9.05
N GLU A 15 13.99 1.29 -10.20
CA GLU A 15 15.41 1.64 -10.29
C GLU A 15 15.68 3.05 -9.80
N ASN A 16 14.80 4.00 -10.09
CA ASN A 16 14.96 5.37 -9.61
C ASN A 16 14.82 5.46 -8.09
N VAL A 17 13.84 4.76 -7.49
CA VAL A 17 13.66 4.71 -6.04
C VAL A 17 14.83 4.01 -5.33
N GLU A 18 15.37 2.94 -5.92
CA GLU A 18 16.53 2.19 -5.38
C GLU A 18 17.85 2.98 -5.36
N ARG A 19 17.93 4.10 -6.08
CA ARG A 19 19.08 5.03 -5.95
C ARG A 19 19.18 5.62 -4.54
N VAL A 20 18.04 5.76 -3.84
CA VAL A 20 17.97 6.32 -2.49
C VAL A 20 17.65 5.26 -1.44
N ILE A 21 16.83 4.26 -1.79
CA ILE A 21 16.44 3.18 -0.90
C ILE A 21 17.34 1.96 -1.15
N ILE A 22 18.35 1.78 -0.29
CA ILE A 22 19.36 0.72 -0.43
C ILE A 22 18.86 -0.56 0.24
N GLY A 23 19.03 -1.71 -0.42
CA GLY A 23 18.80 -3.04 0.17
C GLY A 23 17.34 -3.49 0.27
N LYS A 24 16.38 -2.66 -0.14
CA LYS A 24 14.94 -2.90 0.11
C LYS A 24 14.13 -3.10 -1.16
N ARG A 25 14.71 -3.78 -2.17
CA ARG A 25 14.07 -4.02 -3.47
C ARG A 25 12.65 -4.57 -3.35
N SER A 26 12.44 -5.56 -2.49
CA SER A 26 11.11 -6.18 -2.30
C SER A 26 10.06 -5.15 -1.84
N ALA A 27 10.39 -4.31 -0.85
CA ALA A 27 9.48 -3.27 -0.38
C ALA A 27 9.22 -2.19 -1.44
N VAL A 28 10.24 -1.82 -2.22
CA VAL A 28 10.09 -0.89 -3.36
C VAL A 28 9.17 -1.48 -4.42
N GLN A 29 9.36 -2.75 -4.80
CA GLN A 29 8.51 -3.44 -5.78
C GLN A 29 7.06 -3.55 -5.31
N LEU A 30 6.81 -3.90 -4.04
CA LEU A 30 5.46 -3.91 -3.47
C LEU A 30 4.82 -2.52 -3.45
N THR A 31 5.63 -1.48 -3.21
CA THR A 31 5.16 -0.09 -3.26
C THR A 31 4.73 0.31 -4.68
N VAL A 32 5.54 -0.04 -5.68
CA VAL A 32 5.21 0.21 -7.09
C VAL A 32 4.01 -0.62 -7.53
N LEU A 33 3.87 -1.86 -7.08
CA LEU A 33 2.67 -2.68 -7.30
C LEU A 33 1.41 -2.01 -6.73
N GLY A 34 1.46 -1.53 -5.49
CA GLY A 34 0.36 -0.77 -4.92
C GLY A 34 0.00 0.47 -5.75
N LEU A 35 1.00 1.16 -6.31
CA LEU A 35 0.79 2.35 -7.13
C LEU A 35 0.10 2.00 -8.45
N LEU A 36 0.57 0.95 -9.12
CA LEU A 36 0.00 0.43 -10.36
C LEU A 36 -1.41 -0.15 -10.17
N CYS A 37 -1.72 -0.66 -8.99
CA CYS A 37 -3.07 -1.12 -8.64
C CYS A 37 -3.96 -0.02 -8.07
N GLN A 38 -3.47 1.23 -7.96
CA GLN A 38 -4.16 2.35 -7.30
C GLN A 38 -4.64 2.00 -5.88
N GLY A 39 -3.83 1.23 -5.16
CA GLY A 39 -4.08 0.77 -3.79
C GLY A 39 -3.32 1.58 -2.75
N HIS A 40 -3.80 1.54 -1.52
CA HIS A 40 -3.15 2.13 -0.36
C HIS A 40 -2.32 1.07 0.37
N ILE A 41 -1.23 1.49 1.02
CA ILE A 41 -0.28 0.59 1.66
C ILE A 41 -0.12 0.96 3.13
N LEU A 42 -0.19 -0.06 3.99
CA LEU A 42 0.15 0.03 5.40
C LEU A 42 1.61 -0.41 5.59
N ILE A 43 2.41 0.43 6.23
CA ILE A 43 3.82 0.20 6.54
C ILE A 43 3.98 0.01 8.05
N GLU A 44 3.99 -1.25 8.47
CA GLU A 44 4.30 -1.62 9.86
C GLU A 44 5.81 -1.72 10.03
N ASP A 45 6.39 -0.78 10.76
CA ASP A 45 7.84 -0.82 11.01
C ASP A 45 8.27 0.11 12.12
N VAL A 46 9.49 -0.08 12.59
CA VAL A 46 10.15 0.79 13.54
C VAL A 46 10.53 2.16 12.93
N PRO A 47 10.74 3.18 13.76
CA PRO A 47 11.20 4.50 13.30
C PRO A 47 12.56 4.43 12.58
N GLY A 48 12.80 5.36 11.66
CA GLY A 48 14.13 5.54 11.03
C GLY A 48 14.44 4.65 9.83
N VAL A 49 13.54 3.75 9.41
CA VAL A 49 13.80 2.80 8.30
C VAL A 49 13.63 3.37 6.87
N GLY A 50 13.52 4.70 6.71
CA GLY A 50 13.43 5.35 5.40
C GLY A 50 12.04 5.44 4.77
N LYS A 51 10.95 5.28 5.55
CA LYS A 51 9.55 5.38 5.05
C LYS A 51 9.27 6.69 4.33
N THR A 52 9.72 7.82 4.89
CA THR A 52 9.56 9.14 4.27
C THR A 52 10.36 9.27 2.98
N VAL A 53 11.54 8.66 2.93
CA VAL A 53 12.39 8.67 1.73
C VAL A 53 11.75 7.85 0.62
N LEU A 54 11.17 6.69 0.95
CA LEU A 54 10.42 5.86 0.01
C LEU A 54 9.24 6.63 -0.61
N ALA A 55 8.40 7.25 0.23
CA ALA A 55 7.23 7.99 -0.25
C ALA A 55 7.61 9.20 -1.12
N LYS A 56 8.61 9.98 -0.71
CA LYS A 56 9.08 11.15 -1.47
C LYS A 56 9.76 10.76 -2.79
N SER A 57 10.60 9.71 -2.78
CA SER A 57 11.27 9.22 -3.99
C SER A 57 10.28 8.67 -5.00
N LEU A 58 9.25 7.93 -4.54
CA LEU A 58 8.14 7.49 -5.39
C LEU A 58 7.43 8.69 -6.03
N ALA A 59 7.02 9.68 -5.23
CA ALA A 59 6.30 10.85 -5.74
C ALA A 59 7.11 11.64 -6.77
N ARG A 60 8.39 11.89 -6.50
CA ARG A 60 9.29 12.55 -7.47
C ARG A 60 9.45 11.73 -8.75
N SER A 61 9.61 10.42 -8.63
CA SER A 61 9.79 9.51 -9.79
C SER A 61 8.64 9.58 -10.78
N VAL A 62 7.41 9.82 -10.31
CA VAL A 62 6.21 9.88 -11.15
C VAL A 62 5.61 11.29 -11.31
N GLY A 63 6.34 12.33 -10.91
CA GLY A 63 5.89 13.72 -11.03
C GLY A 63 4.66 14.08 -10.18
N CYS A 64 4.38 13.32 -9.13
CA CYS A 64 3.21 13.50 -8.29
C CYS A 64 3.45 14.49 -7.14
N LYS A 65 2.40 15.23 -6.78
CA LYS A 65 2.42 16.05 -5.55
C LYS A 65 2.51 15.14 -4.32
N PHE A 66 3.44 15.47 -3.43
CA PHE A 66 3.66 14.78 -2.16
C PHE A 66 3.21 15.62 -0.98
N GLN A 67 2.53 15.00 -0.03
CA GLN A 67 2.29 15.56 1.30
C GLN A 67 2.60 14.55 2.40
N ARG A 68 3.04 15.06 3.55
CA ARG A 68 3.26 14.27 4.76
C ARG A 68 2.35 14.77 5.86
N ILE A 69 1.64 13.86 6.50
CA ILE A 69 0.78 14.13 7.64
C ILE A 69 1.31 13.33 8.82
N GLN A 70 1.64 14.01 9.92
CA GLN A 70 1.98 13.36 11.18
C GLN A 70 0.69 13.28 12.01
N PHE A 71 0.20 12.08 12.28
CA PHE A 71 -1.00 11.94 13.12
C PHE A 71 -0.64 12.16 14.58
N THR A 72 -1.46 12.97 15.26
CA THR A 72 -1.34 13.29 16.68
C THR A 72 -2.69 13.12 17.38
N PRO A 73 -2.72 12.90 18.71
CA PRO A 73 -3.97 12.66 19.44
C PRO A 73 -4.97 13.82 19.40
N ASP A 74 -4.50 15.03 19.15
CA ASP A 74 -5.27 16.27 19.07
C ASP A 74 -5.68 16.66 17.65
N MET A 75 -5.22 15.93 16.63
CA MET A 75 -5.53 16.23 15.23
C MET A 75 -7.02 16.09 14.94
N LEU A 76 -7.59 17.10 14.27
CA LEU A 76 -8.97 17.11 13.83
C LEU A 76 -9.11 16.52 12.43
N PRO A 77 -10.28 15.96 12.07
CA PRO A 77 -10.56 15.51 10.70
C PRO A 77 -10.25 16.57 9.64
N SER A 78 -10.56 17.82 9.95
CA SER A 78 -10.34 18.97 9.07
C SER A 78 -8.88 19.30 8.81
N ASP A 79 -7.96 18.88 9.68
CA ASP A 79 -6.52 19.04 9.45
C ASP A 79 -6.02 18.09 8.34
N VAL A 80 -6.79 17.04 8.06
CA VAL A 80 -6.52 16.08 6.98
C VAL A 80 -7.26 16.48 5.71
N THR A 81 -8.57 16.71 5.81
CA THR A 81 -9.47 16.93 4.66
C THR A 81 -9.45 18.37 4.15
N GLY A 82 -9.26 19.34 5.03
CA GLY A 82 -9.33 20.76 4.74
C GLY A 82 -10.46 21.46 5.48
N VAL A 83 -10.51 22.79 5.34
CA VAL A 83 -11.47 23.67 6.03
C VAL A 83 -12.02 24.72 5.07
N SER A 84 -13.26 25.14 5.30
CA SER A 84 -13.79 26.36 4.68
C SER A 84 -13.46 27.56 5.55
N VAL A 85 -12.73 28.53 4.99
CA VAL A 85 -12.34 29.76 5.70
C VAL A 85 -13.14 30.93 5.14
N PHE A 86 -13.77 31.70 6.02
CA PHE A 86 -14.48 32.92 5.60
C PHE A 86 -13.48 33.98 5.13
N ASN A 87 -13.52 34.29 3.84
CA ASN A 87 -12.69 35.32 3.24
C ASN A 87 -13.35 36.69 3.42
N GLN A 88 -12.80 37.52 4.32
CA GLN A 88 -13.37 38.82 4.66
C GLN A 88 -13.46 39.80 3.47
N LYS A 89 -12.62 39.62 2.43
CA LYS A 89 -12.63 40.49 1.25
C LYS A 89 -13.79 40.17 0.32
N THR A 90 -14.04 38.89 0.07
CA THR A 90 -15.13 38.45 -0.82
C THR A 90 -16.46 38.25 -0.08
N ARG A 91 -16.39 38.14 1.26
CA ARG A 91 -17.52 37.75 2.14
C ARG A 91 -18.09 36.37 1.79
N GLU A 92 -17.23 35.49 1.29
CA GLU A 92 -17.57 34.12 0.91
C GLU A 92 -16.70 33.12 1.68
N PHE A 93 -17.21 31.91 1.86
CA PHE A 93 -16.42 30.80 2.38
C PHE A 93 -15.56 30.23 1.25
N GLU A 94 -14.24 30.23 1.45
CA GLU A 94 -13.26 29.69 0.51
C GLU A 94 -12.71 28.37 1.07
N PHE A 95 -12.83 27.29 0.29
CA PHE A 95 -12.26 26.02 0.68
C PHE A 95 -10.74 26.05 0.61
N ARG A 96 -10.10 25.69 1.73
CA ARG A 96 -8.66 25.48 1.84
C ARG A 96 -8.40 23.97 1.90
N PRO A 97 -7.88 23.37 0.82
CA PRO A 97 -7.70 21.92 0.76
C PRO A 97 -6.68 21.47 1.79
N GLY A 98 -7.02 20.38 2.49
CA GLY A 98 -6.10 19.71 3.40
C GLY A 98 -5.03 18.91 2.65
N PRO A 99 -4.00 18.42 3.36
CA PRO A 99 -2.88 17.67 2.79
C PRO A 99 -3.29 16.40 2.04
N ILE A 100 -4.48 15.84 2.31
CA ILE A 100 -5.00 14.66 1.60
C ILE A 100 -5.21 14.88 0.09
N HIS A 101 -5.29 16.12 -0.37
CA HIS A 101 -5.47 16.47 -1.79
C HIS A 101 -4.21 16.27 -2.65
N ALA A 102 -3.10 15.84 -2.06
CA ALA A 102 -1.92 15.43 -2.82
C ALA A 102 -2.10 14.02 -3.41
N GLN A 103 -1.36 13.73 -4.48
CA GLN A 103 -1.43 12.45 -5.18
C GLN A 103 -0.75 11.32 -4.40
N ILE A 104 0.34 11.62 -3.69
CA ILE A 104 0.99 10.68 -2.77
C ILE A 104 1.03 11.30 -1.38
N VAL A 105 0.37 10.63 -0.44
CA VAL A 105 0.26 11.09 0.95
C VAL A 105 0.90 10.07 1.88
N LEU A 106 1.93 10.50 2.62
CA LEU A 106 2.49 9.72 3.73
C LEU A 106 1.76 10.11 5.01
N VAL A 107 1.14 9.15 5.68
CA VAL A 107 0.52 9.32 6.99
C VAL A 107 1.37 8.61 8.02
N ASP A 108 2.05 9.35 8.88
CA ASP A 108 2.85 8.77 9.95
C ASP A 108 2.03 8.55 11.22
N GLU A 109 2.20 7.37 11.84
CA GLU A 109 1.59 6.99 13.12
C GLU A 109 0.06 7.08 13.09
N ILE A 110 -0.56 6.43 12.09
CA ILE A 110 -2.02 6.45 11.91
C ILE A 110 -2.80 6.05 13.17
N ASN A 111 -2.22 5.18 13.99
CA ASN A 111 -2.74 4.73 15.27
C ASN A 111 -2.68 5.79 16.39
N ARG A 112 -2.08 6.97 16.20
CA ARG A 112 -2.07 8.02 17.23
C ARG A 112 -3.23 9.01 17.12
N ALA A 113 -3.87 9.12 15.96
CA ALA A 113 -5.02 10.00 15.82
C ALA A 113 -6.30 9.37 16.36
N THR A 114 -7.27 10.22 16.72
CA THR A 114 -8.57 9.76 17.18
C THR A 114 -9.31 8.95 16.11
N PRO A 115 -10.24 8.05 16.49
CA PRO A 115 -11.03 7.28 15.53
C PRO A 115 -11.78 8.12 14.50
N LYS A 116 -12.17 9.36 14.85
CA LYS A 116 -12.84 10.29 13.92
C LYS A 116 -11.89 10.74 12.80
N THR A 117 -10.65 11.10 13.16
CA THR A 117 -9.62 11.56 12.21
C THR A 117 -9.14 10.41 11.33
N GLN A 118 -8.96 9.20 11.91
CA GLN A 118 -8.71 7.97 11.14
C GLN A 118 -9.83 7.71 10.13
N SER A 119 -11.09 7.84 10.54
CA SER A 119 -12.25 7.63 9.65
C SER A 119 -12.25 8.60 8.48
N ALA A 120 -11.94 9.88 8.70
CA ALA A 120 -11.90 10.88 7.63
C ALA A 120 -10.83 10.56 6.56
N LEU A 121 -9.65 10.09 6.99
CA LEU A 121 -8.62 9.60 6.07
C LEU A 121 -9.11 8.38 5.26
N LEU A 122 -9.69 7.40 5.95
CA LEU A 122 -10.12 6.14 5.34
C LEU A 122 -11.32 6.30 4.41
N GLU A 123 -12.22 7.24 4.70
CA GLU A 123 -13.29 7.65 3.80
C GLU A 123 -12.72 8.29 2.53
N SER A 124 -11.75 9.18 2.67
CA SER A 124 -11.04 9.79 1.53
C SER A 124 -10.34 8.74 0.66
N MET A 125 -9.79 7.69 1.27
CA MET A 125 -9.19 6.54 0.57
C MET A 125 -10.22 5.75 -0.24
N GLU A 126 -11.38 5.46 0.35
CA GLU A 126 -12.41 4.64 -0.31
C GLU A 126 -13.13 5.41 -1.42
N GLU A 127 -13.58 6.62 -1.11
CA GLU A 127 -14.45 7.41 -1.99
C GLU A 127 -13.64 8.24 -3.00
N ARG A 128 -12.33 8.39 -2.78
CA ARG A 128 -11.42 9.21 -3.61
C ARG A 128 -11.89 10.66 -3.79
N GLN A 129 -12.61 11.15 -2.79
CA GLN A 129 -13.15 12.50 -2.73
C GLN A 129 -13.27 12.91 -1.26
N VAL A 130 -13.38 14.20 -1.03
CA VAL A 130 -13.56 14.81 0.29
C VAL A 130 -14.80 15.68 0.25
N THR A 131 -15.69 15.53 1.23
CA THR A 131 -16.87 16.40 1.36
C THR A 131 -16.71 17.33 2.55
N VAL A 132 -16.76 18.64 2.32
CA VAL A 132 -16.68 19.69 3.35
C VAL A 132 -17.82 20.68 3.12
N ASP A 133 -18.60 20.95 4.17
CA ASP A 133 -19.74 21.87 4.17
C ASP A 133 -20.74 21.62 3.02
N GLY A 134 -20.99 20.34 2.70
CA GLY A 134 -21.93 19.93 1.65
C GLY A 134 -21.37 20.02 0.21
N HIS A 135 -20.12 20.44 0.03
CA HIS A 135 -19.43 20.43 -1.26
C HIS A 135 -18.43 19.28 -1.34
N THR A 136 -18.49 18.52 -2.43
CA THR A 136 -17.60 17.38 -2.68
C THR A 136 -16.48 17.77 -3.64
N TYR A 137 -15.24 17.48 -3.23
CA TYR A 137 -14.01 17.77 -3.95
C TYR A 137 -13.32 16.46 -4.33
N PRO A 138 -13.14 16.15 -5.63
CA PRO A 138 -12.43 14.95 -6.04
C PRO A 138 -10.93 15.05 -5.70
N LEU A 139 -10.32 13.93 -5.32
CA LEU A 139 -8.88 13.83 -5.11
C LEU A 139 -8.15 13.68 -6.45
N GLY A 140 -6.88 14.08 -6.49
CA GLY A 140 -6.06 13.99 -7.70
C GLY A 140 -5.82 12.54 -8.12
N SER A 141 -5.81 12.26 -9.43
CA SER A 141 -5.42 10.95 -9.97
C SER A 141 -3.98 11.00 -10.50
N PRO A 142 -3.12 10.01 -10.20
CA PRO A 142 -3.32 8.91 -9.27
C PRO A 142 -3.38 9.38 -7.81
N PHE A 143 -4.01 8.59 -6.94
CA PHE A 143 -4.09 8.83 -5.51
C PHE A 143 -3.60 7.62 -4.72
N MET A 144 -2.62 7.81 -3.84
CA MET A 144 -2.08 6.77 -2.97
C MET A 144 -1.83 7.32 -1.57
N VAL A 145 -2.16 6.49 -0.58
CA VAL A 145 -1.83 6.73 0.84
C VAL A 145 -0.86 5.63 1.27
N LEU A 146 0.27 6.07 1.83
CA LEU A 146 1.23 5.24 2.53
C LEU A 146 1.05 5.54 4.03
N ALA A 147 0.34 4.69 4.76
CA ALA A 147 0.12 4.88 6.19
C ALA A 147 1.16 4.09 6.98
N THR A 148 1.69 4.64 8.06
CA THR A 148 2.65 3.96 8.92
C THR A 148 2.03 3.70 10.29
N GLN A 149 2.31 2.52 10.83
CA GLN A 149 1.92 2.14 12.19
C GLN A 149 3.15 1.55 12.89
N ASN A 150 3.35 1.94 14.15
CA ASN A 150 4.40 1.39 15.00
C ASN A 150 3.77 0.39 16.00
N PRO A 151 4.15 -0.90 15.97
CA PRO A 151 3.51 -1.90 16.81
C PRO A 151 3.90 -1.84 18.30
N ILE A 152 4.92 -1.05 18.66
CA ILE A 152 5.53 -1.03 20.01
C ILE A 152 5.05 0.16 20.88
N GLU A 153 4.15 1.01 20.38
CA GLU A 153 3.68 2.17 21.15
C GLU A 153 2.56 1.78 22.14
N TYR A 154 2.84 1.95 23.44
CA TYR A 154 1.97 1.51 24.53
C TYR A 154 1.03 2.60 25.10
N GLU A 155 1.30 3.89 24.85
CA GLU A 155 0.52 4.98 25.42
C GLU A 155 -0.06 5.91 24.34
N GLY A 156 -1.36 6.21 24.45
CA GLY A 156 -2.02 7.21 23.61
C GLY A 156 -2.34 6.76 22.18
N THR A 157 -2.39 5.46 21.90
CA THR A 157 -2.73 4.91 20.59
C THR A 157 -4.16 4.37 20.51
N PHE A 158 -4.82 4.61 19.38
CA PHE A 158 -6.08 4.05 18.95
C PHE A 158 -5.82 3.03 17.83
N PRO A 159 -5.84 1.71 18.12
CA PRO A 159 -5.62 0.70 17.09
C PRO A 159 -6.70 0.79 16.02
N LEU A 160 -6.31 0.59 14.76
CA LEU A 160 -7.25 0.51 13.65
C LEU A 160 -8.12 -0.74 13.81
N PRO A 161 -9.46 -0.61 13.82
CA PRO A 161 -10.35 -1.75 13.68
C PRO A 161 -10.07 -2.52 12.38
N GLU A 162 -10.44 -3.79 12.39
CA GLU A 162 -10.13 -4.73 11.32
C GLU A 162 -10.81 -4.36 10.00
N ALA A 163 -12.03 -3.84 10.09
CA ALA A 163 -12.73 -3.25 8.95
C ALA A 163 -12.01 -2.04 8.33
N GLN A 164 -11.16 -1.36 9.10
CA GLN A 164 -10.33 -0.24 8.63
C GLN A 164 -9.03 -0.75 8.01
N LEU A 165 -8.36 -1.72 8.64
CA LEU A 165 -7.18 -2.37 8.07
C LEU A 165 -7.47 -2.99 6.71
N ASP A 166 -8.65 -3.57 6.51
CA ASP A 166 -9.06 -4.19 5.24
C ASP A 166 -9.09 -3.23 4.03
N ARG A 167 -9.09 -1.89 4.28
CA ARG A 167 -8.98 -0.84 3.24
C ARG A 167 -7.58 -0.71 2.65
N PHE A 168 -6.55 -1.19 3.34
CA PHE A 168 -5.20 -1.24 2.79
C PHE A 168 -5.06 -2.46 1.87
N MET A 169 -4.57 -2.24 0.66
CA MET A 169 -4.37 -3.30 -0.33
C MET A 169 -3.22 -4.22 0.11
N LEU A 170 -2.14 -3.61 0.61
CA LEU A 170 -0.92 -4.27 1.03
C LEU A 170 -0.53 -3.82 2.44
N ARG A 171 0.03 -4.75 3.21
CA ARG A 171 0.84 -4.48 4.39
C ARG A 171 2.29 -4.88 4.11
N ILE A 172 3.22 -3.95 4.30
CA ILE A 172 4.65 -4.17 4.04
C ILE A 172 5.52 -3.79 5.24
N ARG A 173 6.74 -4.35 5.26
CA ARG A 173 7.81 -4.02 6.20
C ARG A 173 9.06 -3.63 5.39
N LEU A 174 9.77 -2.59 5.82
CA LEU A 174 11.04 -2.15 5.23
C LEU A 174 12.24 -2.78 5.97
N GLY A 175 12.16 -2.93 7.30
CA GLY A 175 13.22 -3.41 8.17
C GLY A 175 14.45 -2.49 8.22
N TYR A 176 15.41 -2.84 9.07
CA TYR A 176 16.75 -2.26 9.01
C TYR A 176 17.53 -2.80 7.81
N ALA A 177 18.43 -1.99 7.26
CA ALA A 177 19.30 -2.43 6.18
C ALA A 177 20.39 -3.35 6.75
N ALA A 178 20.94 -4.23 5.92
CA ALA A 178 22.08 -5.05 6.34
C ALA A 178 23.31 -4.15 6.58
N LYS A 179 24.27 -4.61 7.39
CA LYS A 179 25.49 -3.83 7.72
C LYS A 179 26.16 -3.19 6.51
N ASN A 180 26.35 -3.95 5.42
CA ASN A 180 27.01 -3.44 4.21
C ASN A 180 26.17 -2.38 3.49
N GLU A 181 24.84 -2.50 3.55
CA GLU A 181 23.90 -1.56 2.95
C GLU A 181 23.81 -0.27 3.78
N GLU A 182 23.89 -0.37 5.11
CA GLU A 182 24.02 0.79 5.99
C GLU A 182 25.34 1.54 5.74
N MET A 183 26.45 0.82 5.52
CA MET A 183 27.72 1.44 5.14
C MET A 183 27.60 2.19 3.80
N ASP A 184 27.03 1.57 2.76
CA ASP A 184 26.76 2.24 1.47
C ASP A 184 25.85 3.46 1.65
N MET A 185 24.85 3.39 2.54
CA MET A 185 23.99 4.53 2.86
C MET A 185 24.77 5.70 3.45
N LEU A 186 25.70 5.43 4.37
CA LEU A 186 26.56 6.45 4.96
C LEU A 186 27.48 7.09 3.90
N ASP A 187 28.08 6.28 3.04
CA ASP A 187 28.96 6.75 1.96
C ASP A 187 28.19 7.65 0.97
N ARG A 188 26.98 7.27 0.57
CA ARG A 188 26.15 8.06 -0.35
C ARG A 188 25.63 9.37 0.25
N GLN A 189 25.51 9.46 1.57
CA GLN A 189 25.05 10.68 2.26
C GLN A 189 26.21 11.64 2.61
N GLN A 190 27.45 11.31 2.27
CA GLN A 190 28.63 12.09 2.67
C GLN A 190 28.60 13.56 2.20
N HIS A 191 28.05 13.83 1.02
CA HIS A 191 28.06 15.18 0.42
C HIS A 191 26.67 15.81 0.33
N ASN A 192 25.71 15.12 -0.28
CA ASN A 192 24.31 15.58 -0.39
C ASN A 192 23.37 14.40 -0.18
N HIS A 193 22.14 14.65 0.25
CA HIS A 193 21.16 13.59 0.42
C HIS A 193 20.72 13.08 -0.97
N PRO A 194 20.80 11.76 -1.30
CA PRO A 194 20.55 11.27 -2.66
C PRO A 194 19.14 11.58 -3.20
N LEU A 195 18.17 11.76 -2.30
CA LEU A 195 16.82 12.24 -2.62
C LEU A 195 16.82 13.55 -3.44
N GLU A 196 17.80 14.44 -3.22
CA GLU A 196 17.92 15.72 -3.95
C GLU A 196 18.20 15.53 -5.44
N GLN A 197 18.78 14.38 -5.82
CA GLN A 197 19.13 14.03 -7.20
C GLN A 197 18.05 13.20 -7.89
N ILE A 198 16.95 12.88 -7.19
CA ILE A 198 15.85 12.13 -7.79
C ILE A 198 15.04 13.04 -8.70
N GLU A 199 15.12 12.73 -9.98
CA GLU A 199 14.34 13.34 -11.04
C GLU A 199 13.11 12.50 -11.38
N GLN A 200 12.15 13.14 -12.03
CA GLN A 200 10.99 12.47 -12.58
C GLN A 200 11.43 11.55 -13.72
N VAL A 201 11.06 10.28 -13.63
CA VAL A 201 11.37 9.27 -14.63
C VAL A 201 10.14 8.78 -15.37
N VAL A 202 8.92 9.04 -14.89
CA VAL A 202 7.65 8.65 -15.53
C VAL A 202 6.64 9.80 -15.38
N THR A 203 5.80 10.05 -16.39
CA THR A 203 4.72 11.04 -16.30
C THR A 203 3.46 10.48 -15.67
N VAL A 204 2.57 11.36 -15.20
CA VAL A 204 1.28 10.96 -14.64
C VAL A 204 0.43 10.26 -15.70
N GLU A 205 0.53 10.70 -16.95
CA GLU A 205 -0.16 10.12 -18.11
C GLU A 205 0.37 8.71 -18.41
N GLU A 206 1.69 8.54 -18.53
CA GLU A 206 2.32 7.22 -18.71
C GLU A 206 1.90 6.24 -17.59
N LEU A 207 1.90 6.70 -16.34
CA LEU A 207 1.47 5.89 -15.20
C LEU A 207 -0.02 5.51 -15.29
N THR A 208 -0.89 6.47 -15.65
CA THR A 208 -2.33 6.20 -15.78
C THR A 208 -2.62 5.21 -16.90
N GLU A 209 -1.93 5.33 -18.04
CA GLU A 209 -2.03 4.37 -19.15
C GLU A 209 -1.57 2.97 -18.73
N ALA A 210 -0.48 2.86 -17.96
CA ALA A 210 -0.02 1.59 -17.41
C ALA A 210 -1.06 0.96 -16.44
N GLN A 211 -1.68 1.77 -15.58
CA GLN A 211 -2.74 1.32 -14.67
C GLN A 211 -3.96 0.77 -15.43
N GLU A 212 -4.33 1.38 -16.55
CA GLU A 212 -5.41 0.87 -17.41
C GLU A 212 -5.00 -0.42 -18.13
N ALA A 213 -3.80 -0.48 -18.70
CA ALA A 213 -3.29 -1.65 -19.41
C ALA A 213 -3.21 -2.92 -18.53
N ILE A 214 -2.95 -2.77 -17.23
CA ILE A 214 -2.93 -3.89 -16.27
C ILE A 214 -4.29 -4.61 -16.18
N LYS A 215 -5.41 -3.89 -16.40
CA LYS A 215 -6.74 -4.48 -16.29
C LYS A 215 -7.00 -5.56 -17.36
N ASP A 216 -6.31 -5.47 -18.49
CA ASP A 216 -6.43 -6.38 -19.62
C ASP A 216 -5.56 -7.65 -19.49
N ILE A 217 -4.70 -7.74 -18.47
CA ILE A 217 -3.88 -8.92 -18.20
C ILE A 217 -4.77 -10.13 -17.91
N TYR A 218 -4.54 -11.22 -18.61
CA TYR A 218 -5.38 -12.40 -18.55
C TYR A 218 -5.21 -13.16 -17.22
N ILE A 219 -6.35 -13.59 -16.66
CA ILE A 219 -6.40 -14.49 -15.51
C ILE A 219 -7.31 -15.67 -15.86
N ASP A 220 -6.70 -16.86 -15.93
CA ASP A 220 -7.40 -18.11 -16.13
C ASP A 220 -8.37 -18.42 -14.98
N SER A 221 -9.48 -19.09 -15.29
CA SER A 221 -10.49 -19.46 -14.29
C SER A 221 -9.93 -20.30 -13.14
N LEU A 222 -8.95 -21.17 -13.42
CA LEU A 222 -8.30 -21.98 -12.39
C LEU A 222 -7.46 -21.13 -11.42
N VAL A 223 -6.83 -20.06 -11.90
CA VAL A 223 -6.11 -19.12 -11.02
C VAL A 223 -7.10 -18.31 -10.19
N LYS A 224 -8.27 -17.94 -10.75
CA LYS A 224 -9.34 -17.29 -9.98
C LYS A 224 -9.86 -18.21 -8.87
N GLU A 225 -10.09 -19.47 -9.17
CA GLU A 225 -10.49 -20.49 -8.19
C GLU A 225 -9.44 -20.61 -7.07
N TYR A 226 -8.16 -20.71 -7.43
CA TYR A 226 -7.07 -20.73 -6.45
C TYR A 226 -7.05 -19.51 -5.52
N ILE A 227 -7.28 -18.30 -6.04
CA ILE A 227 -7.37 -17.08 -5.22
C ILE A 227 -8.55 -17.17 -4.23
N VAL A 228 -9.70 -17.65 -4.71
CA VAL A 228 -10.90 -17.80 -3.88
C VAL A 228 -10.67 -18.85 -2.79
N ASP A 229 -10.05 -19.98 -3.14
CA ASP A 229 -9.74 -21.06 -2.20
C ASP A 229 -8.78 -20.60 -1.12
N LEU A 230 -7.70 -19.88 -1.47
CA LEU A 230 -6.78 -19.31 -0.47
C LEU A 230 -7.52 -18.41 0.53
N VAL A 231 -8.35 -17.50 0.04
CA VAL A 231 -9.10 -16.58 0.91
C VAL A 231 -10.14 -17.32 1.73
N ARG A 232 -10.79 -18.34 1.17
CA ARG A 232 -11.75 -19.18 1.89
C ARG A 232 -11.05 -19.97 3.00
N SER A 233 -9.88 -20.54 2.73
CA SER A 233 -9.08 -21.26 3.72
C SER A 233 -8.69 -20.36 4.90
N THR A 234 -8.48 -19.06 4.70
CA THR A 234 -8.27 -18.15 5.85
C THR A 234 -9.47 -18.10 6.81
N ARG A 235 -10.70 -18.31 6.32
CA ARG A 235 -11.93 -18.27 7.13
C ARG A 235 -12.24 -19.62 7.80
N GLU A 236 -11.72 -20.70 7.23
CA GLU A 236 -11.95 -22.07 7.68
C GLU A 236 -10.77 -22.58 8.55
N HIS A 237 -9.66 -21.84 8.62
CA HIS A 237 -8.48 -22.21 9.39
C HIS A 237 -8.78 -22.24 10.90
N PRO A 238 -8.42 -23.31 11.64
CA PRO A 238 -8.80 -23.52 13.04
C PRO A 238 -8.24 -22.47 14.00
N ASP A 239 -7.08 -21.91 13.69
CA ASP A 239 -6.41 -20.88 14.50
C ASP A 239 -6.86 -19.45 14.17
N VAL A 240 -7.81 -19.27 13.24
CA VAL A 240 -8.30 -17.96 12.82
C VAL A 240 -9.65 -17.65 13.46
N TYR A 241 -9.75 -16.48 14.09
CA TYR A 241 -11.01 -15.94 14.60
C TYR A 241 -11.81 -15.21 13.51
N LEU A 242 -11.11 -14.46 12.66
CA LEU A 242 -11.70 -13.78 11.51
C LEU A 242 -10.73 -13.87 10.33
N GLY A 243 -11.17 -14.49 9.25
CA GLY A 243 -10.40 -14.60 8.01
C GLY A 243 -10.59 -13.42 7.07
N SER A 244 -9.86 -13.44 5.96
CA SER A 244 -9.84 -12.35 4.99
C SER A 244 -11.21 -12.13 4.31
N SER A 245 -11.56 -10.86 4.08
CA SER A 245 -12.76 -10.47 3.34
C SER A 245 -12.64 -10.75 1.83
N SER A 246 -13.70 -10.47 1.07
CA SER A 246 -13.66 -10.49 -0.40
C SER A 246 -12.68 -9.45 -0.99
N ARG A 247 -12.32 -8.41 -0.23
CA ARG A 247 -11.32 -7.42 -0.64
C ARG A 247 -9.92 -8.00 -0.68
N GLY A 248 -9.62 -9.01 0.15
CA GLY A 248 -8.39 -9.79 0.04
C GLY A 248 -8.29 -10.51 -1.30
N ALA A 249 -9.36 -11.19 -1.74
CA ALA A 249 -9.41 -11.85 -3.04
C ALA A 249 -9.23 -10.86 -4.19
N LEU A 250 -9.94 -9.71 -4.14
CA LEU A 250 -9.82 -8.66 -5.14
C LEU A 250 -8.42 -8.03 -5.17
N SER A 251 -7.79 -7.84 -4.00
CA SER A 251 -6.43 -7.31 -3.89
C SER A 251 -5.45 -8.26 -4.57
N ILE A 252 -5.47 -9.55 -4.22
CA ILE A 252 -4.61 -10.57 -4.84
C ILE A 252 -4.84 -10.63 -6.35
N TYR A 253 -6.09 -10.61 -6.80
CA TYR A 253 -6.43 -10.60 -8.22
C TYR A 253 -5.76 -9.44 -8.97
N ARG A 254 -5.94 -8.21 -8.48
CA ARG A 254 -5.37 -7.01 -9.11
C ARG A 254 -3.85 -6.96 -9.02
N LEU A 255 -3.30 -7.29 -7.86
CA LEU A 255 -1.85 -7.36 -7.66
C LEU A 255 -1.22 -8.44 -8.54
N GLY A 256 -1.91 -9.58 -8.75
CA GLY A 256 -1.46 -10.65 -9.65
C GLY A 256 -1.35 -10.16 -11.10
N GLN A 257 -2.35 -9.42 -11.60
CA GLN A 257 -2.29 -8.78 -12.92
C GLN A 257 -1.10 -7.83 -13.03
N ALA A 258 -0.94 -6.93 -12.04
CA ALA A 258 0.15 -5.96 -12.05
C ALA A 258 1.52 -6.63 -11.96
N ARG A 259 1.66 -7.68 -11.15
CA ARG A 259 2.90 -8.43 -11.00
C ARG A 259 3.28 -9.18 -12.29
N ALA A 260 2.32 -9.82 -12.95
CA ALA A 260 2.56 -10.45 -14.24
C ALA A 260 3.03 -9.42 -15.27
N ALA A 261 2.36 -8.26 -15.35
CA ALA A 261 2.74 -7.17 -16.25
C ALA A 261 4.13 -6.61 -15.94
N MET A 262 4.49 -6.41 -14.66
CA MET A 262 5.84 -5.99 -14.24
C MET A 262 6.92 -7.01 -14.61
N LEU A 263 6.55 -8.28 -14.71
CA LEU A 263 7.43 -9.37 -15.15
C LEU A 263 7.42 -9.57 -16.68
N GLY A 264 6.75 -8.71 -17.43
CA GLY A 264 6.70 -8.76 -18.90
C GLY A 264 5.77 -9.85 -19.44
N ARG A 265 4.80 -10.31 -18.63
CA ARG A 265 3.80 -11.31 -19.02
C ARG A 265 2.42 -10.69 -19.15
N ASP A 266 1.64 -11.22 -20.08
CA ASP A 266 0.24 -10.86 -20.35
C ASP A 266 -0.77 -11.81 -19.67
N TYR A 267 -0.29 -12.75 -18.86
CA TYR A 267 -1.12 -13.65 -18.05
C TYR A 267 -0.53 -13.90 -16.65
N VAL A 268 -1.42 -14.15 -15.69
CA VAL A 268 -1.07 -14.42 -14.28
C VAL A 268 -0.78 -15.89 -14.05
N LEU A 269 0.28 -16.17 -13.27
CA LEU A 269 0.66 -17.50 -12.81
C LEU A 269 0.27 -17.69 -11.33
N PRO A 270 0.08 -18.93 -10.85
CA PRO A 270 -0.14 -19.19 -9.42
C PRO A 270 0.98 -18.65 -8.52
N ASP A 271 2.23 -18.64 -8.99
CA ASP A 271 3.36 -18.09 -8.24
C ASP A 271 3.26 -16.58 -8.02
N ASP A 272 2.57 -15.85 -8.91
CA ASP A 272 2.27 -14.43 -8.68
C ASP A 272 1.34 -14.27 -7.49
N VAL A 273 0.30 -15.11 -7.42
CA VAL A 273 -0.67 -15.14 -6.32
C VAL A 273 0.03 -15.50 -5.01
N LYS A 274 0.85 -16.54 -5.00
CA LYS A 274 1.60 -16.97 -3.79
C LYS A 274 2.49 -15.87 -3.24
N ALA A 275 3.24 -15.20 -4.11
CA ALA A 275 4.17 -14.15 -3.71
C ALA A 275 3.47 -12.90 -3.15
N LEU A 276 2.15 -12.75 -3.39
CA LEU A 276 1.35 -11.62 -2.93
C LEU A 276 0.42 -11.98 -1.76
N ALA A 277 0.25 -13.26 -1.44
CA ALA A 277 -0.64 -13.72 -0.39
C ALA A 277 -0.27 -13.16 0.98
N GLY A 278 1.00 -13.22 1.39
CA GLY A 278 1.44 -12.64 2.67
C GLY A 278 1.16 -11.12 2.75
N PRO A 279 1.76 -10.30 1.87
CA PRO A 279 1.55 -8.85 1.87
C PRO A 279 0.08 -8.43 1.72
N ALA A 280 -0.77 -9.22 1.07
CA ALA A 280 -2.19 -8.90 0.92
C ALA A 280 -3.07 -9.45 2.05
N LEU A 281 -2.75 -10.56 2.70
CA LEU A 281 -3.67 -11.24 3.63
C LEU A 281 -3.30 -11.08 5.09
N ASN A 282 -2.03 -10.81 5.43
CA ASN A 282 -1.58 -10.86 6.82
C ASN A 282 -2.32 -9.88 7.75
N HIS A 283 -2.69 -8.69 7.25
CA HIS A 283 -3.47 -7.68 8.01
C HIS A 283 -4.99 -7.87 7.94
N ARG A 284 -5.45 -8.94 7.30
CA ARG A 284 -6.87 -9.29 7.15
C ARG A 284 -7.25 -10.55 7.94
N ILE A 285 -6.31 -11.06 8.75
CA ILE A 285 -6.47 -12.27 9.54
C ILE A 285 -6.33 -11.92 11.00
N ILE A 286 -7.39 -12.20 11.77
CA ILE A 286 -7.36 -12.12 13.22
C ILE A 286 -7.10 -13.50 13.79
N VAL A 287 -5.97 -13.65 14.47
CA VAL A 287 -5.62 -14.89 15.16
C VAL A 287 -6.55 -15.14 16.34
N GLY A 288 -7.00 -16.38 16.50
CA GLY A 288 -7.86 -16.81 17.60
C GLY A 288 -7.19 -16.75 18.97
N PRO A 289 -7.94 -16.56 20.07
CA PRO A 289 -7.36 -16.40 21.41
C PRO A 289 -6.44 -17.57 21.82
N ALA A 290 -6.82 -18.81 21.52
CA ALA A 290 -6.04 -20.00 21.84
C ALA A 290 -4.72 -20.08 21.04
N ALA A 291 -4.74 -19.60 19.79
CA ALA A 291 -3.57 -19.57 18.92
C ALA A 291 -2.60 -18.44 19.29
N ARG A 292 -3.11 -17.28 19.73
CA ARG A 292 -2.26 -16.20 20.27
C ARG A 292 -1.44 -16.62 21.48
N ILE A 293 -1.99 -17.47 22.35
CA ILE A 293 -1.26 -18.01 23.51
C ILE A 293 -0.06 -18.87 23.08
N LYS A 294 -0.09 -19.40 21.86
CA LYS A 294 1.01 -20.18 21.26
C LYS A 294 1.93 -19.32 20.38
N ASP A 295 1.87 -18.00 20.52
CA ASP A 295 2.63 -17.02 19.72
C ASP A 295 2.43 -17.21 18.20
N MET A 296 1.23 -17.62 17.78
CA MET A 296 0.92 -17.79 16.37
C MET A 296 0.67 -16.44 15.70
N GLU A 297 1.42 -16.17 14.63
CA GLU A 297 1.33 -14.94 13.86
C GLU A 297 0.57 -15.15 12.54
N PRO A 298 -0.10 -14.11 11.99
CA PRO A 298 -0.77 -14.19 10.69
C PRO A 298 0.13 -14.68 9.56
N ASP A 299 1.41 -14.29 9.57
CA ASP A 299 2.41 -14.71 8.58
C ASP A 299 2.58 -16.25 8.53
N VAL A 300 2.54 -16.92 9.69
CA VAL A 300 2.64 -18.39 9.79
C VAL A 300 1.38 -19.04 9.23
N ILE A 301 0.20 -18.53 9.60
CA ILE A 301 -1.10 -19.04 9.13
C ILE A 301 -1.20 -18.92 7.60
N VAL A 302 -0.79 -17.79 7.02
CA VAL A 302 -0.81 -17.62 5.56
C VAL A 302 0.14 -18.61 4.88
N GLN A 303 1.32 -18.85 5.45
CA GLN A 303 2.26 -19.85 4.92
C GLN A 303 1.67 -21.26 4.98
N ASP A 304 1.05 -21.67 6.09
CA ASP A 304 0.38 -22.96 6.23
C ASP A 304 -0.76 -23.15 5.21
N ILE A 305 -1.52 -22.08 4.95
CA ILE A 305 -2.58 -22.08 3.93
C ILE A 305 -1.99 -22.23 2.52
N LEU A 306 -0.89 -21.54 2.22
CA LEU A 306 -0.22 -21.62 0.92
C LEU A 306 0.32 -23.04 0.64
N ASP A 307 0.82 -23.71 1.67
CA ASP A 307 1.41 -25.05 1.56
C ASP A 307 0.34 -26.15 1.47
N SER A 308 -0.83 -25.92 2.08
CA SER A 308 -1.96 -26.89 2.07
C SER A 308 -2.93 -26.72 0.90
N THR A 309 -3.02 -25.52 0.31
CA THR A 309 -3.95 -25.26 -0.81
C THR A 309 -3.35 -25.74 -2.13
N ALA A 310 -4.03 -26.68 -2.79
CA ALA A 310 -3.57 -27.25 -4.05
C ALA A 310 -3.42 -26.19 -5.15
N VAL A 311 -2.27 -26.18 -5.81
CA VAL A 311 -2.02 -25.31 -6.97
C VAL A 311 -2.71 -25.90 -8.19
N PRO A 312 -3.39 -25.09 -9.03
CA PRO A 312 -4.00 -25.59 -10.25
C PRO A 312 -2.99 -26.30 -11.16
N GLY A 313 -3.41 -27.43 -11.74
CA GLY A 313 -2.55 -28.25 -12.60
C GLY A 313 -1.54 -29.15 -11.86
N ALA A 314 -1.44 -29.07 -10.52
CA ALA A 314 -0.61 -29.97 -9.71
C ALA A 314 -1.24 -31.35 -9.47
N GLN A 315 -2.38 -31.67 -10.10
CA GLN A 315 -2.85 -33.05 -10.23
C GLN A 315 -1.92 -33.79 -11.20
N GLY A 316 -0.75 -34.19 -10.67
CA GLY A 316 0.10 -35.18 -11.29
C GLY A 316 -0.70 -36.46 -11.51
N ARG A 317 -0.53 -37.06 -12.69
CA ARG A 317 -1.02 -38.40 -13.03
C ARG A 317 -0.78 -39.35 -11.86
N ALA A 318 -1.86 -39.82 -11.25
CA ALA A 318 -1.87 -41.06 -10.49
C ALA A 318 -1.84 -42.24 -11.47
#